data_AF-A0ABD6AIM3-F1
#
_entry.id   AF-A0ABD6AIM3-F1
#
_cell.length_a   1.000
_cell.length_b   1.000
_cell.length_c   1.000
_cell.angle_alpha   90.00
_cell.angle_beta   90.00
_cell.angle_gamma   90.00
#
_symmetry.space_group_name_H-M   'P 1'
#
loop_
_entity.id
_entity.type
_entity.pdbx_description
1 polymer ?
#
loop_
_entity_poly.entity_id
_entity_poly.type
_entity_poly.pdbx_seq_one_letter_code
_entity_poly.pdbx_strand_id
1 'polypeptide(L)' 'MTDRSESSEPAVAANDDADDGDEPEEDGLEYLDEIEDGAGCTEVWEHLSERRETERRAAEREE' A
#
# COMPACT_ATOMS: atom_id res chain seq x y z
N MET A 1 43.09 -9.79 4.10
CA MET A 1 42.71 -9.41 5.48
C MET A 1 42.83 -7.90 5.61
N THR A 2 41.81 -7.17 5.17
CA THR A 2 41.57 -5.79 5.60
C THR A 2 40.07 -5.53 5.46
N ASP A 3 39.44 -5.44 6.63
CA ASP A 3 38.37 -4.52 6.99
C ASP A 3 37.28 -4.27 5.93
N ARG A 4 36.11 -4.89 6.15
CA ARG A 4 34.83 -4.33 5.69
C ARG A 4 34.64 -3.06 6.52
N SER A 5 35.38 -2.01 6.15
CA SER A 5 35.17 -0.68 6.68
C SER A 5 33.70 -0.38 6.53
N GLU A 6 33.13 0.07 7.65
CA GLU A 6 31.77 0.49 7.85
C GLU A 6 31.41 1.49 6.75
N SER A 7 30.94 0.95 5.62
CA SER A 7 30.58 1.74 4.46
C SER A 7 29.21 2.28 4.77
N SER A 8 29.24 3.36 5.57
CA SER A 8 28.16 4.26 5.97
C SER A 8 26.93 3.99 5.12
N GLU A 9 26.01 3.20 5.66
CA GLU A 9 24.70 3.01 5.07
C GLU A 9 24.13 4.41 4.81
N PRO A 10 23.61 4.70 3.60
CA PRO A 10 23.06 6.01 3.35
C PRO A 10 21.97 6.23 4.39
N ALA A 11 22.16 7.25 5.22
CA ALA A 11 21.17 7.71 6.18
C ALA A 11 19.85 7.79 5.42
N VAL A 12 18.87 7.01 5.89
CA VAL A 12 17.51 6.95 5.37
C VAL A 12 17.12 8.33 4.89
N ALA A 13 16.93 8.44 3.57
CA ALA A 13 16.48 9.67 2.96
C ALA A 13 15.34 10.20 3.82
N ALA A 14 15.52 11.40 4.34
CA ALA A 14 14.45 12.12 5.00
C ALA A 14 13.31 12.17 3.98
N ASN A 15 12.28 11.36 4.20
CA ASN A 15 11.02 11.48 3.49
C ASN A 15 10.37 12.76 4.04
N ASP A 16 10.91 13.90 3.62
CA ASP A 16 10.30 15.22 3.70
C ASP A 16 9.68 15.50 2.32
N ASP A 17 8.87 14.55 1.86
CA ASP A 17 7.84 14.83 0.87
C ASP A 17 6.58 14.97 1.71
N ALA A 18 6.44 16.17 2.28
CA ALA A 18 5.17 16.60 2.81
C ALA A 18 4.18 16.53 1.65
N ASP A 19 3.33 15.52 1.71
CA ASP A 19 1.94 15.50 1.23
C ASP A 19 1.48 16.90 0.79
N ASP A 20 1.78 17.26 -0.47
CA ASP A 20 1.43 18.54 -1.08
C ASP A 20 0.04 18.35 -1.70
N GLY A 21 -0.97 18.36 -0.83
CA GLY A 21 -2.35 18.71 -1.21
C GLY A 21 -3.07 17.79 -2.19
N ASP A 22 -2.83 16.48 -2.14
CA ASP A 22 -3.79 15.50 -2.67
C ASP A 22 -4.71 15.12 -1.49
N GLU A 23 -5.64 16.01 -1.13
CA GLU A 23 -6.78 15.59 -0.31
C GLU A 23 -7.39 14.41 -1.07
N PRO A 24 -7.36 13.18 -0.54
CA PRO A 24 -7.89 12.06 -1.27
C PRO A 24 -9.36 12.40 -1.51
N GLU A 25 -9.73 12.62 -2.78
CA GLU A 25 -11.14 12.68 -3.16
C GLU A 25 -11.76 11.45 -2.50
N GLU A 26 -12.73 11.60 -1.59
CA GLU A 26 -13.20 10.49 -0.73
C GLU A 26 -13.63 9.28 -1.58
N ASP A 27 -14.03 9.53 -2.82
CA ASP A 27 -14.33 8.54 -3.87
C ASP A 27 -13.18 7.56 -4.17
N GLY A 28 -11.92 7.97 -3.98
CA GLY A 28 -10.74 7.15 -4.21
C GLY A 28 -10.41 6.18 -3.07
N LEU A 29 -11.02 6.33 -1.90
CA LEU A 29 -10.76 5.51 -0.71
C LEU A 29 -11.96 4.69 -0.25
N GLU A 30 -13.08 4.69 -0.99
CA GLU A 30 -14.29 3.92 -0.65
C GLU A 30 -13.96 2.44 -0.36
N TYR A 31 -13.00 1.85 -1.08
CA TYR A 31 -12.57 0.47 -0.89
C TYR A 31 -11.77 0.20 0.39
N LEU A 32 -11.26 1.26 1.04
CA LEU A 32 -10.61 1.16 2.35
C LEU A 32 -11.63 1.31 3.48
N ASP A 33 -12.79 1.93 3.24
CA ASP A 33 -13.87 2.08 4.23
C ASP A 33 -14.46 0.71 4.62
N GLU A 34 -14.31 -0.30 3.76
CA GLU A 34 -14.68 -1.69 4.01
C GLU A 34 -13.70 -2.43 4.96
N ILE A 35 -12.56 -1.81 5.29
CA ILE A 35 -11.50 -2.40 6.13
C ILE A 35 -11.61 -1.85 7.56
N GLU A 36 -11.45 -2.72 8.56
CA GLU A 36 -11.48 -2.33 9.97
C GLU A 36 -10.34 -1.35 10.33
N ASP A 37 -10.68 -0.29 11.06
CA ASP A 37 -9.71 0.64 11.64
C ASP A 37 -8.66 -0.12 12.48
N GLY A 38 -7.39 0.04 12.10
CA GLY A 38 -6.28 -0.65 12.76
C GLY A 38 -5.90 -2.00 12.16
N ALA A 39 -6.48 -2.39 11.01
CA ALA A 39 -6.01 -3.52 10.22
C ALA A 39 -4.52 -3.38 9.89
N GLY A 40 -3.77 -4.47 10.05
CA GLY A 40 -2.36 -4.52 9.69
C GLY A 40 -2.13 -4.52 8.18
N CYS A 41 -0.91 -4.21 7.76
CA CYS A 41 -0.55 -4.13 6.34
C CYS A 41 -0.86 -5.43 5.56
N THR A 42 -0.67 -6.59 6.20
CA THR A 42 -0.99 -7.88 5.59
C THR A 42 -2.48 -8.05 5.37
N GLU A 43 -3.29 -7.69 6.36
CA GLU A 43 -4.75 -7.84 6.32
C GLU A 43 -5.37 -6.93 5.25
N VAL A 44 -4.87 -5.69 5.12
CA VAL A 44 -5.24 -4.78 4.02
C VAL A 44 -4.93 -5.39 2.66
N TRP A 45 -3.74 -6.00 2.51
CA TRP A 45 -3.33 -6.58 1.24
C TRP A 45 -4.13 -7.83 0.85
N GLU A 46 -4.48 -8.67 1.83
CA GLU A 46 -5.35 -9.83 1.65
C GLU A 46 -6.73 -9.38 1.15
N HIS A 47 -7.34 -8.40 1.83
CA HIS A 47 -8.65 -7.85 1.46
C HIS A 47 -8.67 -7.29 0.02
N LEU A 48 -7.70 -6.46 -0.33
CA LEU A 48 -7.57 -5.89 -1.69
C LEU A 48 -7.29 -6.94 -2.76
N SER A 49 -6.59 -8.01 -2.40
CA SER A 49 -6.29 -9.10 -3.33
C SER A 49 -7.54 -9.95 -3.59
N GLU A 50 -8.29 -10.31 -2.56
CA GLU A 50 -9.56 -11.04 -2.67
C GLU A 50 -10.60 -10.25 -3.48
N ARG A 51 -10.71 -8.94 -3.25
CA ARG A 51 -11.63 -8.07 -4.00
C ARG A 51 -11.31 -8.06 -5.49
N ARG A 52 -10.04 -7.82 -5.85
CA ARG A 52 -9.59 -7.84 -7.26
C ARG A 52 -9.82 -9.19 -7.93
N GLU A 53 -9.66 -10.30 -7.22
CA GLU A 53 -10.00 -11.61 -7.77
C GLU A 53 -11.51 -11.78 -7.97
N THR A 54 -12.32 -11.28 -7.04
CA THR A 54 -13.78 -11.32 -7.13
C THR A 54 -14.28 -10.52 -8.33
N GLU A 55 -13.75 -9.30 -8.52
CA GLU A 55 -14.03 -8.47 -9.69
C GLU A 55 -13.63 -9.14 -10.99
N ARG A 56 -12.43 -9.73 -11.03
CA ARG A 56 -11.96 -10.49 -12.21
C ARG A 56 -12.90 -11.64 -12.52
N ARG A 57 -13.27 -12.44 -11.50
CA ARG A 57 -14.20 -13.55 -11.64
C ARG A 57 -15.62 -13.10 -12.02
N ALA A 58 -16.04 -11.91 -11.59
CA ALA A 58 -17.33 -11.33 -11.97
C ALA A 58 -17.30 -10.91 -13.45
N ALA A 59 -16.25 -10.17 -13.87
CA ALA A 59 -16.05 -9.78 -15.26
C ALA A 59 -15.98 -10.99 -16.21
N GLU A 60 -15.31 -12.07 -15.80
CA GLU A 60 -15.25 -13.34 -16.56
C GLU A 60 -16.61 -14.05 -16.68
N ARG A 61 -17.55 -13.79 -15.75
CA ARG A 61 -18.91 -14.37 -15.80
C ARG A 61 -19.88 -13.52 -16.63
N GLU A 62 -19.54 -12.26 -16.86
CA GLU A 62 -20.34 -11.33 -17.67
C GLU A 62 -19.95 -11.33 -19.15
N GLU A 63 -18.97 -12.17 -19.54
CA GLU A 63 -18.54 -12.41 -20.94
C GLU A 63 -19.28 -13.56 -21.62
#